data_AF-A0A848XT77-F1
#
_entry.id   AF-A0A848XT77-F1
#
_cell.length_a   1.000
_cell.length_b   1.000
_cell.length_c   1.000
_cell.angle_alpha   90.00
_cell.angle_beta   90.00
_cell.angle_gamma   90.00
#
_symmetry.space_group_name_H-M   'P 1'
#
loop_
_entity.id
_entity.type
_entity.pdbx_description
1 polymer ?
#
loop_
_entity_poly.entity_id
_entity_poly.type
_entity_poly.pdbx_seq_one_letter_code
_entity_poly.pdbx_strand_id
1 'polypeptide(L)'
;MLLIGVAILTQGLRVRPGGREVGVGMGVAVVYFFMFFRMAIPERSHLIEYSVVAVLVYEALTERVSQGRRVPVPALLAILATSLVGALDEGIQMFFPTRVFDPVDILFNVLAAVMAVLAVAVLRWAQQWGRNAQRD
;
A
#
# COMPACT_ATOMS: atom_id res chain seq x y z
N MET A 1 6.73 -5.19 -11.91
CA MET A 1 7.82 -5.18 -10.91
C MET A 1 8.97 -4.24 -11.22
N LEU A 2 9.56 -4.22 -12.43
CA LEU A 2 10.68 -3.33 -12.77
C LEU A 2 10.37 -1.83 -12.55
N LEU A 3 9.20 -1.36 -13.00
CA LEU A 3 8.78 0.03 -12.82
C LEU A 3 8.61 0.43 -11.34
N ILE A 4 8.10 -0.49 -10.51
CA ILE A 4 7.97 -0.27 -9.05
C ILE A 4 9.36 -0.12 -8.44
N GLY A 5 10.31 -0.99 -8.80
CA GLY A 5 11.69 -0.90 -8.34
C GLY A 5 12.36 0.44 -8.71
N VAL A 6 12.17 0.89 -9.96
CA VAL A 6 12.68 2.19 -10.42
C VAL A 6 12.04 3.35 -9.66
N ALA A 7 10.73 3.30 -9.41
CA ALA A 7 10.02 4.33 -8.65
C ALA A 7 10.57 4.41 -7.21
N ILE A 8 10.74 3.28 -6.53
CA ILE A 8 11.29 3.22 -5.18
C ILE A 8 12.71 3.78 -5.14
N LEU A 9 13.58 3.39 -6.08
CA LEU A 9 14.97 3.87 -6.11
C LEU A 9 15.04 5.39 -6.36
N THR A 10 14.32 5.87 -7.37
CA THR A 10 14.37 7.30 -7.75
C THR A 10 13.76 8.19 -6.67
N GLN A 11 12.68 7.74 -6.02
CA GLN A 11 12.02 8.48 -4.95
C GLN A 11 12.80 8.37 -3.62
N GLY A 12 13.31 7.18 -3.29
CA GLY A 12 14.10 6.93 -2.09
C GLY A 12 15.40 7.72 -2.06
N LEU A 13 16.11 7.82 -3.18
CA LEU A 13 17.36 8.60 -3.29
C LEU A 13 17.16 10.12 -3.11
N ARG A 14 15.94 10.62 -3.28
CA ARG A 14 15.61 12.05 -3.10
C ARG A 14 15.28 12.42 -1.66
N VAL A 15 14.94 11.46 -0.80
CA VAL A 15 14.45 11.73 0.56
C VAL A 15 15.60 11.63 1.57
N ARG A 16 15.71 12.59 2.48
CA ARG A 16 16.62 12.55 3.64
C ARG A 16 15.80 12.34 4.92
N PRO A 17 15.46 11.08 5.27
CA PRO A 17 14.58 10.82 6.39
C PRO A 17 15.27 11.07 7.74
N GLY A 18 14.51 11.55 8.72
CA GLY A 18 14.97 11.63 10.10
C GLY A 18 15.06 10.26 10.78
N GLY A 19 15.83 10.12 11.87
CA GLY A 19 16.04 8.82 12.53
C GLY A 19 14.75 8.12 12.99
N ARG A 20 13.71 8.87 13.38
CA ARG A 20 12.39 8.33 13.73
C ARG A 20 11.63 7.80 12.52
N GLU A 21 11.72 8.48 11.38
CA GLU A 21 11.13 8.03 10.12
C GLU A 21 11.79 6.73 9.64
N VAL A 22 13.11 6.63 9.80
CA VAL A 22 13.86 5.39 9.53
C VAL A 22 13.39 4.26 10.44
N GLY A 23 13.23 4.50 11.74
CA GLY A 23 12.75 3.48 12.68
C GLY A 23 11.35 2.95 12.34
N VAL A 24 10.40 3.85 12.05
CA VAL A 24 9.05 3.47 11.63
C VAL A 24 9.05 2.74 10.28
N GLY A 25 9.81 3.26 9.30
CA GLY A 25 9.95 2.63 7.99
C GLY A 25 10.57 1.24 8.07
N MET A 26 11.54 1.03 8.96
CA MET A 26 12.13 -0.27 9.22
C MET A 26 11.12 -1.24 9.85
N GLY A 27 10.30 -0.76 10.79
CA GLY A 27 9.19 -1.56 11.36
C GLY A 27 8.19 -2.01 10.30
N VAL A 28 7.76 -1.10 9.41
CA VAL A 28 6.89 -1.42 8.27
C VAL A 28 7.57 -2.44 7.35
N ALA A 29 8.84 -2.21 7.00
CA ALA A 29 9.60 -3.11 6.14
C ALA A 29 9.72 -4.53 6.74
N VAL A 30 9.91 -4.64 8.05
CA VAL A 30 9.98 -5.93 8.76
C VAL A 30 8.65 -6.66 8.71
N VAL A 31 7.51 -5.97 8.91
CA VAL A 31 6.17 -6.59 8.78
C VAL A 31 5.96 -7.12 7.37
N TYR A 32 6.26 -6.31 6.35
CA TYR A 32 6.18 -6.73 4.95
C TYR A 32 7.13 -7.89 4.63
N PHE A 33 8.34 -7.89 5.17
CA PHE A 33 9.32 -8.96 5.01
C PHE A 33 8.78 -10.28 5.58
N PHE A 34 8.31 -10.29 6.83
CA PHE A 34 7.76 -11.50 7.45
C PHE A 34 6.55 -12.03 6.67
N MET A 35 5.65 -11.14 6.23
CA MET A 35 4.49 -11.52 5.44
C MET A 35 4.88 -12.12 4.08
N PHE A 36 5.83 -11.51 3.38
CA PHE A 36 6.31 -12.00 2.08
C PHE A 36 6.88 -13.42 2.17
N PHE A 37 7.68 -13.72 3.20
CA PHE A 37 8.27 -15.04 3.39
C PHE A 37 7.28 -16.09 3.92
N ARG A 38 6.17 -15.67 4.55
CA ARG A 38 5.12 -16.55 5.04
C ARG A 38 4.23 -17.11 3.92
N MET A 39 4.10 -16.38 2.81
CA MET A 39 3.17 -16.69 1.72
C MET A 39 3.77 -17.59 0.64
N ALA A 40 2.91 -18.29 -0.11
CA ALA A 40 3.30 -18.98 -1.34
C ALA A 40 3.46 -17.99 -2.51
N ILE A 41 3.92 -18.49 -3.66
CA ILE A 41 4.39 -17.65 -4.77
C ILE A 41 3.26 -16.78 -5.38
N PRO A 42 2.04 -17.29 -5.65
CA PRO A 42 0.94 -16.47 -6.16
C PRO A 42 0.58 -15.31 -5.24
N GLU A 43 0.45 -15.59 -3.95
CA GLU A 43 -0.03 -14.65 -2.92
C GLU A 43 0.99 -13.54 -2.65
N ARG A 44 2.30 -13.82 -2.85
CA ARG A 44 3.36 -12.79 -2.80
C ARG A 44 3.19 -11.71 -3.87
N SER A 45 2.77 -12.10 -5.07
CA SER A 45 2.55 -11.16 -6.17
C SER A 45 1.35 -10.26 -5.86
N HIS A 46 0.25 -10.86 -5.40
CA HIS A 46 -0.94 -10.14 -4.95
C HIS A 46 -0.61 -9.14 -3.84
N LEU A 47 0.19 -9.54 -2.84
CA LEU A 47 0.62 -8.65 -1.78
C LEU A 47 1.28 -7.37 -2.31
N ILE A 48 2.20 -7.50 -3.27
CA ILE A 48 2.93 -6.34 -3.84
C ILE A 48 2.00 -5.51 -4.72
N GLU A 49 1.28 -6.14 -5.64
CA GLU A 49 0.45 -5.46 -6.64
C GLU A 49 -0.65 -4.65 -5.98
N TYR A 50 -1.43 -5.28 -5.09
CA TYR A 50 -2.53 -4.61 -4.41
C TYR A 50 -2.05 -3.62 -3.35
N SER A 51 -0.85 -3.80 -2.77
CA SER A 51 -0.24 -2.75 -1.95
C SER A 51 0.04 -1.49 -2.77
N VAL A 52 0.60 -1.63 -3.98
CA VAL A 52 0.87 -0.47 -4.86
C VAL A 52 -0.41 0.20 -5.30
N VAL A 53 -1.42 -0.57 -5.72
CA VAL A 53 -2.74 -0.01 -6.09
C VAL A 53 -3.34 0.76 -4.92
N ALA A 54 -3.33 0.19 -3.71
CA ALA A 54 -3.85 0.86 -2.52
C ALA A 54 -3.13 2.17 -2.20
N VAL A 55 -1.80 2.20 -2.30
CA VAL A 55 -1.02 3.44 -2.13
C VAL A 55 -1.44 4.47 -3.17
N LEU A 56 -1.51 4.11 -4.45
CA LEU A 56 -1.86 5.06 -5.52
C LEU A 56 -3.28 5.61 -5.36
N VAL A 57 -4.25 4.77 -5.01
CA VAL A 57 -5.63 5.20 -4.76
C VAL A 57 -5.69 6.11 -3.53
N TYR A 58 -5.00 5.75 -2.45
CA TYR A 58 -4.96 6.56 -1.24
C TYR A 58 -4.32 7.94 -1.48
N GLU A 59 -3.23 7.98 -2.22
CA GLU A 59 -2.56 9.22 -2.64
C GLU A 59 -3.46 10.09 -3.51
N ALA A 60 -4.12 9.49 -4.51
CA ALA A 60 -5.06 10.20 -5.38
C ALA A 60 -6.26 10.77 -4.61
N LEU A 61 -6.80 10.04 -3.63
CA LEU A 61 -7.88 10.51 -2.78
C LEU A 61 -7.42 11.61 -1.83
N THR A 62 -6.23 11.47 -1.26
CA THR A 62 -5.65 12.50 -0.37
C THR A 62 -5.35 13.79 -1.14
N GLU A 63 -4.86 13.70 -2.37
CA GLU A 63 -4.65 14.85 -3.23
C GLU A 63 -5.97 15.56 -3.59
N ARG A 64 -7.07 14.81 -3.76
CA ARG A 64 -8.39 15.46 -3.94
C ARG A 64 -8.81 16.26 -2.71
N VAL A 65 -8.52 15.76 -1.51
CA VAL A 65 -8.78 16.50 -0.26
C VAL A 65 -7.92 17.76 -0.17
N SER A 66 -6.63 17.68 -0.51
CA SER A 66 -5.72 18.84 -0.49
C SER A 66 -6.17 19.94 -1.48
N GLN A 67 -6.77 19.56 -2.61
CA GLN A 67 -7.36 20.45 -3.61
C GLN A 67 -8.78 20.93 -3.26
N GLY A 68 -9.25 20.73 -2.02
CA GLY A 68 -10.53 21.24 -1.52
C GLY A 68 -11.77 20.42 -1.90
N ARG A 69 -11.62 19.23 -2.51
CA ARG A 69 -12.76 18.34 -2.75
C ARG A 69 -13.14 17.59 -1.48
N ARG A 70 -14.43 17.34 -1.31
CA ARG A 70 -14.96 16.58 -0.17
C ARG A 70 -14.76 15.07 -0.38
N VAL A 71 -13.79 14.49 0.32
CA VAL A 71 -13.59 13.04 0.43
C VAL A 71 -13.56 12.69 1.92
N PRO A 72 -14.63 12.10 2.49
CA PRO A 72 -14.80 12.03 3.94
C PRO A 72 -13.85 11.05 4.63
N VAL A 73 -13.51 9.93 3.98
CA VAL A 73 -12.68 8.86 4.56
C VAL A 73 -11.74 8.25 3.50
N PRO A 74 -10.71 8.99 3.04
CA PRO A 74 -9.85 8.57 1.93
C PRO A 74 -9.16 7.22 2.18
N ALA A 75 -8.79 6.91 3.43
CA ALA A 75 -8.20 5.62 3.80
C ALA A 75 -9.17 4.45 3.57
N LEU A 76 -10.39 4.54 4.11
CA LEU A 76 -11.41 3.50 3.96
C LEU A 76 -11.81 3.33 2.49
N LEU A 77 -11.98 4.45 1.76
CA LEU A 77 -12.29 4.41 0.34
C LEU A 77 -11.17 3.78 -0.49
N ALA A 78 -9.90 4.02 -0.15
CA ALA A 78 -8.78 3.38 -0.83
C ALA A 78 -8.76 1.86 -0.60
N ILE A 79 -9.02 1.41 0.63
CA ILE A 79 -9.14 -0.01 0.96
C ILE A 79 -10.28 -0.62 0.16
N LEU A 80 -11.49 -0.05 0.23
CA LEU A 80 -12.68 -0.57 -0.46
C LEU A 80 -12.48 -0.61 -1.99
N ALA A 81 -11.95 0.46 -2.58
CA ALA A 81 -11.69 0.52 -4.02
C ALA A 81 -10.67 -0.53 -4.44
N THR A 82 -9.58 -0.70 -3.69
CA THR A 82 -8.55 -1.70 -4.01
C THR A 82 -9.08 -3.12 -3.84
N SER A 83 -9.84 -3.39 -2.78
CA SER A 83 -10.50 -4.68 -2.58
C SER A 83 -11.49 -5.00 -3.71
N LEU A 84 -12.22 -4.00 -4.20
CA LEU A 84 -13.12 -4.18 -5.36
C LEU A 84 -12.33 -4.47 -6.63
N VAL A 85 -11.24 -3.75 -6.89
CA VAL A 85 -10.34 -4.04 -8.02
C VAL A 85 -9.80 -5.47 -7.93
N GLY A 86 -9.37 -5.91 -6.75
CA GLY A 86 -8.89 -7.28 -6.55
C GLY A 86 -9.95 -8.36 -6.72
N ALA A 87 -11.17 -8.11 -6.23
CA ALA A 87 -12.28 -9.03 -6.47
C ALA A 87 -12.68 -9.10 -7.95
N LEU A 88 -12.59 -7.98 -8.68
CA LEU A 88 -12.83 -7.94 -10.12
C LEU A 88 -11.74 -8.69 -10.90
N ASP A 89 -10.48 -8.53 -10.51
CA ASP A 89 -9.36 -9.25 -11.13
C ASP A 89 -9.51 -10.77 -10.94
N GLU A 90 -9.81 -11.24 -9.72
CA GLU A 90 -10.10 -12.66 -9.46
C GLU A 90 -11.34 -13.14 -10.24
N GLY A 91 -12.37 -12.31 -10.34
CA GLY A 91 -13.54 -12.60 -11.18
C GLY A 91 -13.19 -12.75 -12.66
N ILE A 92 -12.23 -11.96 -13.16
CA ILE A 92 -11.72 -12.08 -14.54
C ILE A 92 -10.89 -13.35 -14.70
N GLN A 93 -10.13 -13.75 -13.67
CA GLN A 93 -9.34 -14.99 -13.69
C GLN A 93 -10.20 -16.25 -13.87
N MET A 94 -11.48 -16.22 -13.48
CA MET A 94 -12.44 -17.31 -13.71
C MET A 94 -12.60 -17.67 -15.20
N PHE A 95 -12.34 -16.73 -16.12
CA PHE A 95 -12.42 -16.98 -17.56
C PHE A 95 -11.16 -17.65 -18.14
N PHE A 96 -10.10 -17.83 -17.34
CA PHE A 96 -8.85 -18.45 -17.79
C PHE A 96 -8.77 -19.92 -17.34
N PRO A 97 -8.61 -20.87 -18.27
CA PRO A 97 -8.65 -22.31 -17.96
C PRO A 97 -7.48 -22.79 -17.09
N THR A 98 -6.45 -21.98 -16.90
CA THR A 98 -5.25 -22.29 -16.11
C THR A 98 -5.29 -21.75 -14.67
N ARG A 99 -6.34 -21.02 -14.29
CA ARG A 99 -6.49 -20.42 -12.95
C ARG A 99 -7.85 -20.79 -12.37
N VAL A 100 -7.86 -21.01 -11.06
CA VAL A 100 -9.07 -21.32 -10.29
C VAL A 100 -9.37 -20.09 -9.45
N PHE A 101 -10.61 -19.62 -9.48
CA PHE A 101 -11.08 -18.57 -8.58
C PHE A 101 -10.91 -19.03 -7.13
N ASP A 102 -10.11 -18.31 -6.35
CA ASP A 102 -9.89 -18.58 -4.93
C ASP A 102 -10.34 -17.38 -4.06
N PRO A 103 -11.38 -17.54 -3.22
CA PRO A 103 -11.78 -16.50 -2.26
C PRO A 103 -10.66 -16.07 -1.30
N VAL A 104 -9.65 -16.91 -1.07
CA VAL A 104 -8.49 -16.58 -0.25
C VAL A 104 -7.63 -15.49 -0.91
N ASP A 105 -7.56 -15.45 -2.23
CA ASP A 105 -6.85 -14.40 -2.96
C ASP A 105 -7.50 -13.03 -2.76
N ILE A 106 -8.84 -12.98 -2.75
CA ILE A 106 -9.59 -11.75 -2.43
C ILE A 106 -9.25 -11.26 -1.02
N LEU A 107 -9.15 -12.18 -0.04
CA LEU A 107 -8.74 -11.83 1.32
C LEU A 107 -7.32 -11.25 1.35
N PHE A 108 -6.36 -11.85 0.61
CA PHE A 108 -5.00 -11.31 0.52
C PHE A 108 -4.97 -9.92 -0.12
N ASN A 109 -5.80 -9.66 -1.14
CA ASN A 109 -5.91 -8.36 -1.78
C ASN A 109 -6.42 -7.29 -0.80
N VAL A 110 -7.42 -7.64 0.02
CA VAL A 110 -7.93 -6.78 1.09
C VAL A 110 -6.85 -6.51 2.13
N LEU A 111 -6.14 -7.54 2.59
CA LEU A 111 -5.07 -7.41 3.59
C LEU A 111 -3.92 -6.55 3.06
N ALA A 112 -3.51 -6.73 1.81
CA ALA A 112 -2.51 -5.91 1.14
C ALA A 112 -2.92 -4.43 1.15
N ALA A 113 -4.18 -4.14 0.82
CA ALA A 113 -4.69 -2.78 0.82
C ALA A 113 -4.69 -2.16 2.22
N VAL A 114 -5.13 -2.90 3.25
CA VAL A 114 -5.11 -2.45 4.64
C VAL A 114 -3.68 -2.16 5.10
N MET A 115 -2.74 -3.08 4.88
CA MET A 115 -1.36 -2.91 5.30
C MET A 115 -0.70 -1.71 4.61
N ALA A 116 -0.95 -1.53 3.30
CA ALA A 116 -0.37 -0.44 2.55
C ALA A 116 -0.88 0.93 3.02
N VAL A 117 -2.20 1.07 3.21
CA VAL A 117 -2.79 2.32 3.70
C VAL A 117 -2.33 2.64 5.13
N LEU A 118 -2.27 1.63 6.01
CA LEU A 118 -1.74 1.79 7.37
C LEU A 118 -0.26 2.19 7.36
N ALA A 119 0.56 1.53 6.54
CA ALA A 119 1.98 1.86 6.40
C ALA A 119 2.18 3.32 5.99
N VAL A 120 1.45 3.80 4.98
CA VAL A 120 1.53 5.19 4.54
C VAL A 120 1.04 6.14 5.64
N ALA A 121 -0.07 5.83 6.32
CA ALA A 121 -0.60 6.66 7.39
C ALA A 121 0.39 6.81 8.56
N VAL A 122 0.99 5.71 9.01
CA VAL A 122 1.96 5.69 10.12
C VAL A 122 3.25 6.40 9.73
N LEU A 123 3.74 6.22 8.50
CA LEU A 123 4.91 6.94 7.99
C LEU A 123 4.68 8.46 7.93
N ARG A 124 3.52 8.89 7.44
CA ARG A 124 3.15 10.32 7.40
C ARG A 124 3.04 10.92 8.79
N TRP A 125 2.47 10.18 9.75
CA TRP A 125 2.42 10.58 11.14
C TRP A 125 3.81 10.76 11.73
N ALA A 126 4.73 9.82 11.48
CA ALA A 126 6.12 9.92 11.92
C ALA A 126 6.84 11.16 11.34
N GLN A 127 6.60 11.45 10.05
CA GLN A 127 7.14 12.63 9.36
C GLN A 127 6.57 13.95 9.91
N GLN A 128 5.27 14.00 10.22
CA GLN A 128 4.65 15.19 10.81
C GLN A 128 5.22 15.46 12.22
N TRP A 129 5.40 14.40 13.01
CA TRP A 129 5.97 14.54 14.35
C TRP A 129 7.42 15.04 14.30
N GLY A 130 8.25 14.49 13.40
CA GLY A 130 9.61 14.95 13.19
C GLY A 130 9.70 16.44 12.82
N ARG A 131 8.79 16.92 11.96
CA ARG A 131 8.72 18.33 11.56
C ARG A 131 8.28 19.27 12.68
N ASN A 132 7.36 18.83 13.55
CA ASN A 132 6.91 19.66 14.68
C ASN A 132 8.03 19.80 15.73
N ALA A 133 8.78 18.73 16.01
CA ALA A 133 9.87 18.75 16.98
C ALA A 133 11.10 19.59 16.57
N GLN A 134 11.17 20.06 15.32
CA GLN A 134 12.22 20.98 14.82
C GLN A 134 11.79 22.46 14.85
N ARG A 135 10.52 22.74 15.16
CA ARG A 135 9.97 24.11 15.20
C ARG A 135 9.93 24.71 16.60
N ASP A 136 10.11 23.89 17.63
CA ASP A 136 10.18 24.26 19.06
C ASP A 136 11.65 24.39 19.51
#